data_AF-A0A924DQR6-F1
#
_entry.id   AF-A0A924DQR6-F1
#
_cell.length_a   1.000
_cell.length_b   1.000
_cell.length_c   1.000
_cell.angle_alpha   90.00
_cell.angle_beta   90.00
_cell.angle_gamma   90.00
#
_symmetry.space_group_name_H-M   'P 1'
#
loop_
_entity.id
_entity.type
_entity.pdbx_description
1 polymer ?
#
loop_
_entity_poly.entity_id
_entity_poly.type
_entity_poly.pdbx_seq_one_letter_code
_entity_poly.pdbx_strand_id
1 'polypeptide(L)'
;MKIWLKFSILFLNLLAFSAMACDLHGQSGFMEENNLQIPVGEKQLGGISEVQFNNVMDKILSLYSGAVAKTGRKFVIDRLWTDSTVNAYADQNTQGVDTIHMFGGLARHPETTEDAMALVACHELGHHLGGAPRKSDPANGSLIWAANEGQADYWGTMKCLRHYFEGSNNLSIMQNIQIPIDVVNKCQMVYKNADEIAICERSAMAGLALGRLLNAITQATSQVSFVTPDKTIVAHTFDAHPQAQCRLDTYYQASLCDHGFAEIVSQTDANIAVCSLRNGDQIGNRPLCWFKP
;
A
#
# COMPACT_ATOMS: atom_id res chain seq x y z
N MET A 1 -4.99 -24.31 65.68
CA MET A 1 -4.98 -23.00 64.99
C MET A 1 -3.72 -22.87 64.14
N LYS A 2 -3.78 -23.22 62.85
CA LYS A 2 -2.86 -22.71 61.81
C LYS A 2 -3.65 -22.55 60.52
N ILE A 3 -3.59 -21.34 60.00
CA ILE A 3 -4.43 -20.76 58.96
C ILE A 3 -3.90 -21.18 57.59
N TRP A 4 -4.83 -21.38 56.65
CA TRP A 4 -4.61 -21.70 55.24
C TRP A 4 -3.90 -20.58 54.48
N LEU A 5 -3.02 -20.95 53.53
CA LEU A 5 -2.83 -20.18 52.30
C LEU A 5 -2.94 -21.15 51.12
N LYS A 6 -4.09 -21.11 50.44
CA LYS A 6 -4.24 -21.70 49.10
C LYS A 6 -3.73 -20.68 48.10
N PHE A 7 -2.65 -21.00 47.39
CA PHE A 7 -2.23 -20.25 46.21
C PHE A 7 -3.18 -20.60 45.07
N SER A 8 -4.10 -19.69 44.74
CA SER A 8 -4.82 -19.72 43.48
C SER A 8 -3.90 -19.15 42.40
N ILE A 9 -3.39 -20.02 41.53
CA ILE A 9 -2.68 -19.64 40.31
C ILE A 9 -3.74 -19.13 39.34
N LEU A 10 -3.83 -17.81 39.19
CA LEU A 10 -4.64 -17.16 38.17
C LEU A 10 -3.90 -17.31 36.83
N PHE A 11 -4.31 -18.26 36.00
CA PHE A 11 -3.86 -18.33 34.61
C PHE A 11 -4.45 -17.15 33.85
N LEU A 12 -3.62 -16.12 33.63
CA LEU A 12 -3.94 -15.05 32.70
C LEU A 12 -3.82 -15.64 31.28
N ASN A 13 -4.96 -15.97 30.67
CA ASN A 13 -5.01 -16.30 29.26
C ASN A 13 -4.68 -15.04 28.46
N LEU A 14 -3.40 -14.87 28.14
CA LEU A 14 -2.96 -14.01 27.05
C LEU A 14 -3.44 -14.67 25.76
N LEU A 15 -4.64 -14.29 25.32
CA LEU A 15 -5.07 -14.52 23.94
C LEU A 15 -4.15 -13.67 23.05
N ALA A 16 -3.06 -14.29 22.59
CA ALA A 16 -2.28 -13.78 21.49
C ALA A 16 -3.15 -13.88 20.24
N PHE A 17 -3.84 -12.80 19.90
CA PHE A 17 -4.42 -12.62 18.57
C PHE A 17 -3.25 -12.61 17.58
N SER A 18 -3.04 -13.74 16.92
CA SER A 18 -2.17 -13.82 15.75
C SER A 18 -2.98 -13.27 14.59
N ALA A 19 -2.93 -11.95 14.37
CA ALA A 19 -3.44 -11.35 13.14
C ALA A 19 -2.56 -11.87 12.00
N MET A 20 -3.07 -12.85 11.25
CA MET A 20 -2.41 -13.38 10.06
C MET A 20 -2.66 -12.40 8.92
N ALA A 21 -1.82 -11.37 8.88
CA ALA A 21 -1.75 -10.47 7.74
C ALA A 21 -1.05 -11.21 6.58
N CYS A 22 -1.92 -11.64 5.69
CA CYS A 22 -1.83 -12.36 4.44
C CYS A 22 -1.54 -13.84 4.64
N ASP A 23 -2.60 -14.64 4.59
CA ASP A 23 -2.46 -16.06 4.40
C ASP A 23 -1.74 -16.35 3.07
N LEU A 24 -1.28 -17.60 2.90
CA LEU A 24 -0.58 -18.07 1.70
C LEU A 24 -1.35 -17.86 0.39
N HIS A 25 -2.64 -17.49 0.49
CA HIS A 25 -3.59 -17.33 -0.60
C HIS A 25 -3.97 -15.86 -0.86
N GLY A 26 -3.43 -14.90 -0.09
CA GLY A 26 -3.73 -13.48 -0.24
C GLY A 26 -5.10 -13.06 0.31
N GLN A 27 -5.67 -13.80 1.26
CA GLN A 27 -7.05 -13.56 1.73
C GLN A 27 -7.20 -12.47 2.80
N SER A 28 -6.12 -12.09 3.50
CA SER A 28 -6.17 -10.85 4.25
C SER A 28 -5.82 -9.73 3.25
N GLY A 29 -6.80 -8.92 2.90
CA GLY A 29 -6.62 -7.93 1.83
C GLY A 29 -5.64 -6.79 2.15
N PHE A 30 -5.68 -5.75 1.32
CA PHE A 30 -5.00 -4.46 1.46
C PHE A 30 -4.98 -3.90 2.88
N MET A 31 -6.07 -4.11 3.60
CA MET A 31 -6.29 -3.65 4.97
C MET A 31 -6.32 -4.83 5.91
N GLU A 32 -5.99 -4.56 7.17
CA GLU A 32 -6.31 -5.46 8.29
C GLU A 32 -7.79 -5.90 8.21
N GLU A 33 -8.05 -7.12 8.68
CA GLU A 33 -9.42 -7.66 8.74
C GLU A 33 -10.36 -6.65 9.40
N ASN A 34 -11.40 -6.27 8.67
CA ASN A 34 -12.37 -5.31 9.14
C ASN A 34 -13.76 -5.68 8.64
N ASN A 35 -14.78 -5.25 9.38
CA ASN A 35 -16.18 -5.54 9.09
C ASN A 35 -16.90 -4.34 8.46
N LEU A 36 -16.16 -3.36 7.94
CA LEU A 36 -16.77 -2.17 7.35
C LEU A 36 -17.39 -2.51 6.00
N GLN A 37 -18.63 -2.08 5.83
CA GLN A 37 -19.43 -2.36 4.65
C GLN A 37 -20.11 -1.06 4.20
N ILE A 38 -19.89 -0.66 2.95
CA ILE A 38 -20.46 0.55 2.35
C ILE A 38 -21.24 0.14 1.08
N PRO A 39 -22.55 -0.14 1.16
CA PRO A 39 -23.36 -0.58 0.02
C PRO A 39 -23.62 0.51 -1.02
N VAL A 40 -24.09 0.10 -2.19
CA VAL A 40 -24.57 1.01 -3.24
C VAL A 40 -25.79 1.79 -2.74
N GLY A 41 -25.83 3.10 -3.02
CA GLY A 41 -26.99 3.94 -2.72
C GLY A 41 -27.07 4.42 -1.27
N GLU A 42 -26.06 4.15 -0.45
CA GLU A 42 -25.94 4.76 0.87
C GLU A 42 -25.81 6.29 0.71
N LYS A 43 -26.91 6.99 1.02
CA LYS A 43 -26.94 8.45 1.01
C LYS A 43 -26.08 8.93 2.17
N GLN A 44 -24.89 9.47 1.87
CA GLN A 44 -24.03 10.36 2.70
C GLN A 44 -22.55 9.96 2.83
N LEU A 45 -21.94 9.25 1.89
CA LEU A 45 -20.50 9.02 1.96
C LEU A 45 -19.85 9.54 0.67
N GLY A 46 -18.73 10.23 0.81
CA GLY A 46 -17.91 10.74 -0.30
C GLY A 46 -17.33 9.59 -1.14
N GLY A 47 -16.05 9.64 -1.44
CA GLY A 47 -15.45 8.62 -2.30
C GLY A 47 -15.58 8.91 -3.79
N ILE A 48 -15.48 7.87 -4.61
CA ILE A 48 -15.51 7.96 -6.07
C ILE A 48 -16.76 7.28 -6.66
N SER A 49 -17.21 7.78 -7.81
CA SER A 49 -18.29 7.18 -8.59
C SER A 49 -17.87 5.86 -9.26
N GLU A 50 -18.84 5.07 -9.70
CA GLU A 50 -18.60 3.85 -10.47
C GLU A 50 -17.80 4.11 -11.76
N VAL A 51 -18.07 5.24 -12.41
CA VAL A 51 -17.35 5.66 -13.63
C VAL A 51 -15.89 5.90 -13.32
N GLN A 52 -15.60 6.66 -12.25
CA GLN A 52 -14.24 6.92 -11.79
C GLN A 52 -13.52 5.62 -11.38
N PHE A 53 -14.20 4.75 -10.63
CA PHE A 53 -13.68 3.44 -10.25
C PHE A 53 -13.28 2.62 -11.49
N ASN A 54 -14.16 2.51 -12.48
CA ASN A 54 -13.88 1.78 -13.71
C ASN A 54 -12.74 2.41 -14.52
N ASN A 55 -12.70 3.75 -14.63
CA ASN A 55 -11.64 4.46 -15.33
C ASN A 55 -10.25 4.18 -14.73
N VAL A 56 -10.15 4.14 -13.39
CA VAL A 56 -8.91 3.76 -12.69
C VAL A 56 -8.49 2.35 -13.11
N MET A 57 -9.41 1.38 -13.04
CA MET A 57 -9.12 -0.01 -13.39
C MET A 57 -8.77 -0.21 -14.86
N ASP A 58 -9.44 0.49 -15.77
CA ASP A 58 -9.14 0.48 -17.20
C ASP A 58 -7.72 0.97 -17.46
N LYS A 59 -7.32 2.07 -16.82
CA LYS A 59 -5.98 2.62 -16.98
C LYS A 59 -4.91 1.69 -16.40
N ILE A 60 -5.12 1.13 -15.20
CA ILE A 60 -4.19 0.15 -14.61
C ILE A 60 -4.04 -1.08 -15.51
N LEU A 61 -5.15 -1.65 -15.97
CA LEU A 61 -5.15 -2.81 -16.87
C LEU A 61 -4.40 -2.48 -18.17
N SER A 62 -4.65 -1.32 -18.77
CA SER A 62 -3.96 -0.88 -20.00
C SER A 62 -2.45 -0.72 -19.81
N LEU A 63 -2.01 -0.18 -18.68
CA LEU A 63 -0.59 0.07 -18.43
C LEU A 63 0.18 -1.22 -18.08
N TYR A 64 -0.45 -2.15 -17.37
CA TYR A 64 0.27 -3.26 -16.73
C TYR A 64 0.02 -4.65 -17.30
N SER A 65 -0.99 -4.83 -18.17
CA SER A 65 -1.21 -6.13 -18.83
C SER A 65 0.03 -6.63 -19.57
N GLY A 66 0.73 -5.73 -20.26
CA GLY A 66 1.97 -6.07 -20.98
C GLY A 66 3.16 -6.36 -20.04
N ALA A 67 3.23 -5.72 -18.88
CA ALA A 67 4.27 -5.98 -17.89
C ALA A 67 4.10 -7.35 -17.23
N VAL A 68 2.87 -7.70 -16.86
CA VAL A 68 2.53 -9.02 -16.31
C VAL A 68 2.70 -10.12 -17.38
N ALA A 69 2.35 -9.86 -18.64
CA ALA A 69 2.57 -10.83 -19.73
C ALA A 69 4.05 -11.23 -19.88
N LYS A 70 5.00 -10.34 -19.58
CA LYS A 70 6.44 -10.64 -19.62
C LYS A 70 6.89 -11.60 -18.52
N THR A 71 6.10 -11.78 -17.46
CA THR A 71 6.34 -12.82 -16.43
C THR A 71 5.73 -14.17 -16.83
N GLY A 72 5.11 -14.27 -18.01
CA GLY A 72 4.42 -15.46 -18.49
C GLY A 72 3.00 -15.61 -17.94
N ARG A 73 2.41 -14.53 -17.39
CA ARG A 73 1.12 -14.56 -16.71
C ARG A 73 0.11 -13.61 -17.37
N LYS A 74 -1.19 -13.85 -17.17
CA LYS A 74 -2.26 -12.95 -17.59
C LYS A 74 -2.67 -12.06 -16.43
N PHE A 75 -2.83 -10.77 -16.66
CA PHE A 75 -3.38 -9.86 -15.65
C PHE A 75 -4.90 -9.77 -15.75
N VAL A 76 -5.58 -9.85 -14.60
CA VAL A 76 -7.03 -9.68 -14.45
C VAL A 76 -7.31 -8.75 -13.28
N ILE A 77 -8.30 -7.87 -13.44
CA ILE A 77 -8.84 -7.04 -12.37
C ILE A 77 -10.31 -7.39 -12.21
N ASP A 78 -10.67 -7.94 -11.05
CA ASP A 78 -12.05 -8.19 -10.68
C ASP A 78 -12.66 -6.91 -10.11
N ARG A 79 -13.64 -6.37 -10.84
CA ARG A 79 -14.30 -5.09 -10.57
C ARG A 79 -15.58 -5.31 -9.77
N LEU A 80 -15.45 -5.40 -8.46
CA LEU A 80 -16.52 -5.79 -7.56
C LEU A 80 -17.31 -4.57 -7.05
N TRP A 81 -17.81 -3.73 -7.97
CA TRP A 81 -18.46 -2.47 -7.63
C TRP A 81 -19.68 -2.64 -6.70
N THR A 82 -20.51 -3.66 -6.91
CA THR A 82 -21.70 -3.88 -6.07
C THR A 82 -21.38 -4.49 -4.71
N ASP A 83 -20.17 -4.99 -4.52
CA ASP A 83 -19.72 -5.52 -3.25
C ASP A 83 -19.44 -4.36 -2.27
N SER A 84 -19.98 -4.47 -1.07
CA SER A 84 -19.91 -3.45 -0.03
C SER A 84 -18.63 -3.51 0.80
N THR A 85 -17.79 -4.53 0.62
CA THR A 85 -16.59 -4.72 1.43
C THR A 85 -15.59 -3.56 1.26
N VAL A 86 -15.04 -3.08 2.37
CA VAL A 86 -13.96 -2.07 2.36
C VAL A 86 -12.61 -2.78 2.43
N ASN A 87 -12.19 -3.34 1.30
CA ASN A 87 -10.87 -3.94 1.14
C ASN A 87 -10.48 -4.03 -0.35
N ALA A 88 -9.32 -4.61 -0.63
CA ALA A 88 -8.87 -5.12 -1.93
C ALA A 88 -7.96 -6.33 -1.66
N TYR A 89 -7.67 -7.19 -2.62
CA TYR A 89 -6.62 -8.22 -2.42
C TYR A 89 -6.06 -8.74 -3.74
N ALA A 90 -4.91 -9.41 -3.68
CA ALA A 90 -4.25 -10.04 -4.82
C ALA A 90 -4.13 -11.55 -4.64
N ASP A 91 -4.34 -12.32 -5.72
CA ASP A 91 -4.13 -13.77 -5.70
C ASP A 91 -3.59 -14.33 -7.01
N GLN A 92 -3.12 -15.59 -6.91
CA GLN A 92 -2.68 -16.42 -8.04
C GLN A 92 -3.44 -17.77 -8.06
N ASN A 93 -4.69 -17.79 -7.59
CA ASN A 93 -5.50 -19.00 -7.43
C ASN A 93 -5.80 -19.67 -8.78
N THR A 94 -5.86 -18.89 -9.86
CA THR A 94 -5.96 -19.42 -11.22
C THR A 94 -4.56 -19.57 -11.82
N GLN A 95 -4.25 -20.78 -12.29
CA GLN A 95 -2.95 -21.08 -12.89
C GLN A 95 -2.63 -20.12 -14.05
N GLY A 96 -1.48 -19.44 -13.96
CA GLY A 96 -1.00 -18.51 -14.99
C GLY A 96 -1.73 -17.16 -15.01
N VAL A 97 -2.51 -16.83 -13.97
CA VAL A 97 -3.24 -15.56 -13.87
C VAL A 97 -2.83 -14.83 -12.60
N ASP A 98 -2.52 -13.54 -12.73
CA ASP A 98 -2.41 -12.60 -11.62
C ASP A 98 -3.70 -11.82 -11.54
N THR A 99 -4.42 -11.99 -10.42
CA THR A 99 -5.69 -11.30 -10.18
C THR A 99 -5.52 -10.28 -9.07
N ILE A 100 -6.15 -9.12 -9.24
CA ILE A 100 -6.42 -8.20 -8.14
C ILE A 100 -7.94 -7.98 -8.04
N HIS A 101 -8.45 -7.94 -6.82
CA HIS A 101 -9.88 -7.81 -6.50
C HIS A 101 -10.12 -6.44 -5.89
N MET A 102 -10.92 -5.63 -6.56
CA MET A 102 -11.16 -4.25 -6.18
C MET A 102 -12.64 -4.08 -5.80
N PHE A 103 -12.90 -3.83 -4.53
CA PHE A 103 -14.26 -3.78 -3.98
C PHE A 103 -14.86 -2.37 -4.02
N GLY A 104 -16.15 -2.29 -4.31
CA GLY A 104 -16.85 -1.01 -4.39
C GLY A 104 -17.02 -0.32 -3.03
N GLY A 105 -17.06 -1.08 -1.93
CA GLY A 105 -17.13 -0.51 -0.59
C GLY A 105 -15.94 0.40 -0.30
N LEU A 106 -14.74 -0.05 -0.69
CA LEU A 106 -13.52 0.75 -0.64
C LEU A 106 -13.64 2.04 -1.45
N ALA A 107 -14.19 1.95 -2.67
CA ALA A 107 -14.37 3.09 -3.56
C ALA A 107 -15.32 4.16 -2.99
N ARG A 108 -16.31 3.75 -2.19
CA ARG A 108 -17.32 4.63 -1.59
C ARG A 108 -16.94 5.18 -0.22
N HIS A 109 -15.78 4.80 0.32
CA HIS A 109 -15.31 5.38 1.58
C HIS A 109 -14.99 6.89 1.41
N PRO A 110 -15.38 7.78 2.34
CA PRO A 110 -15.21 9.24 2.18
C PRO A 110 -13.77 9.72 1.94
N GLU A 111 -12.78 9.03 2.50
CA GLU A 111 -11.36 9.33 2.33
C GLU A 111 -10.80 8.81 0.99
N THR A 112 -11.54 8.00 0.23
CA THR A 112 -11.06 7.43 -1.03
C THR A 112 -11.16 8.44 -2.18
N THR A 113 -10.03 8.76 -2.78
CA THR A 113 -9.96 9.54 -4.04
C THR A 113 -9.63 8.63 -5.22
N GLU A 114 -9.70 9.14 -6.46
CA GLU A 114 -9.26 8.38 -7.64
C GLU A 114 -7.78 7.97 -7.53
N ASP A 115 -6.94 8.86 -7.02
CA ASP A 115 -5.51 8.61 -6.83
C ASP A 115 -5.25 7.60 -5.71
N ALA A 116 -6.02 7.65 -4.61
CA ALA A 116 -5.94 6.66 -3.55
C ALA A 116 -6.41 5.27 -4.05
N MET A 117 -7.49 5.21 -4.85
CA MET A 117 -7.95 3.97 -5.46
C MET A 117 -6.91 3.40 -6.44
N ALA A 118 -6.27 4.25 -7.25
CA ALA A 118 -5.18 3.85 -8.11
C ALA A 118 -4.00 3.31 -7.30
N LEU A 119 -3.67 3.96 -6.18
CA LEU A 119 -2.60 3.50 -5.28
C LEU A 119 -2.93 2.14 -4.63
N VAL A 120 -4.17 1.87 -4.25
CA VAL A 120 -4.56 0.52 -3.77
C VAL A 120 -4.41 -0.52 -4.88
N ALA A 121 -4.91 -0.25 -6.10
CA ALA A 121 -4.72 -1.19 -7.22
C ALA A 121 -3.23 -1.42 -7.53
N CYS A 122 -2.41 -0.38 -7.41
CA CYS A 122 -0.96 -0.45 -7.55
C CYS A 122 -0.28 -1.24 -6.43
N HIS A 123 -0.78 -1.17 -5.20
CA HIS A 123 -0.34 -2.03 -4.09
C HIS A 123 -0.63 -3.50 -4.41
N GLU A 124 -1.87 -3.83 -4.80
CA GLU A 124 -2.24 -5.22 -5.11
C GLU A 124 -1.40 -5.78 -6.26
N LEU A 125 -1.19 -4.97 -7.30
CA LEU A 125 -0.26 -5.33 -8.38
C LEU A 125 1.19 -5.44 -7.90
N GLY A 126 1.56 -4.67 -6.88
CA GLY A 126 2.85 -4.71 -6.21
C GLY A 126 3.13 -6.05 -5.54
N HIS A 127 2.13 -6.80 -5.09
CA HIS A 127 2.37 -8.19 -4.65
C HIS A 127 2.92 -9.05 -5.80
N HIS A 128 2.44 -8.87 -7.03
CA HIS A 128 2.87 -9.64 -8.20
C HIS A 128 4.21 -9.17 -8.76
N LEU A 129 4.43 -7.85 -8.82
CA LEU A 129 5.56 -7.25 -9.55
C LEU A 129 6.59 -6.53 -8.66
N GLY A 130 6.30 -6.36 -7.37
CA GLY A 130 7.05 -5.50 -6.45
C GLY A 130 8.40 -6.04 -5.98
N GLY A 131 8.69 -7.31 -6.26
CA GLY A 131 9.99 -7.92 -5.98
C GLY A 131 10.30 -8.05 -4.49
N ALA A 132 11.59 -8.01 -4.15
CA ALA A 132 12.08 -8.19 -2.79
C ALA A 132 11.96 -6.91 -1.92
N PRO A 133 11.69 -7.04 -0.60
CA PRO A 133 11.48 -8.29 0.12
C PRO A 133 10.13 -8.92 -0.19
N ARG A 134 10.12 -10.26 -0.25
CA ARG A 134 8.90 -11.07 -0.39
C ARG A 134 8.46 -11.57 0.98
N LYS A 135 7.16 -11.83 1.12
CA LYS A 135 6.61 -12.43 2.35
C LYS A 135 7.21 -13.82 2.57
N SER A 136 7.30 -14.21 3.83
CA SER A 136 7.70 -15.58 4.21
C SER A 136 6.47 -16.38 4.65
N ASP A 137 6.42 -17.65 4.26
CA ASP A 137 5.44 -18.62 4.75
C ASP A 137 5.63 -18.82 6.26
N PRO A 138 4.63 -18.52 7.11
CA PRO A 138 4.77 -18.66 8.56
C PRO A 138 5.05 -20.10 9.03
N ALA A 139 4.66 -21.11 8.26
CA ALA A 139 4.80 -22.52 8.64
C ALA A 139 6.22 -23.05 8.44
N ASN A 140 6.96 -22.54 7.46
CA ASN A 140 8.28 -23.08 7.09
C ASN A 140 9.35 -22.00 6.79
N GLY A 141 9.00 -20.72 6.81
CA GLY A 141 9.90 -19.59 6.56
C GLY A 141 10.33 -19.42 5.11
N SER A 142 9.76 -20.17 4.16
CA SER A 142 10.11 -20.03 2.74
C SER A 142 9.49 -18.78 2.12
N LEU A 143 10.19 -18.14 1.19
CA LEU A 143 9.65 -16.97 0.49
C LEU A 143 8.49 -17.37 -0.43
N ILE A 144 7.37 -16.69 -0.30
CA ILE A 144 6.21 -16.88 -1.19
C ILE A 144 6.31 -15.95 -2.41
N TRP A 145 5.33 -16.06 -3.32
CA TRP A 145 5.30 -15.29 -4.56
C TRP A 145 5.17 -13.78 -4.31
N ALA A 146 4.41 -13.40 -3.27
CA ALA A 146 4.02 -12.02 -3.03
C ALA A 146 5.15 -11.17 -2.44
N ALA A 147 5.31 -9.95 -2.97
CA ALA A 147 6.04 -8.90 -2.26
C ALA A 147 5.44 -8.66 -0.87
N ASN A 148 6.28 -8.32 0.10
CA ASN A 148 5.90 -7.88 1.43
C ASN A 148 4.91 -6.70 1.39
N GLU A 149 4.03 -6.54 2.39
CA GLU A 149 3.04 -5.44 2.48
C GLU A 149 3.65 -4.05 2.26
N GLY A 150 4.71 -3.72 3.01
CA GLY A 150 5.40 -2.45 2.87
C GLY A 150 6.15 -2.34 1.54
N GLN A 151 6.61 -3.45 0.97
CA GLN A 151 7.23 -3.45 -0.36
C GLN A 151 6.20 -3.22 -1.47
N ALA A 152 4.99 -3.77 -1.34
CA ALA A 152 3.87 -3.53 -2.24
C ALA A 152 3.42 -2.06 -2.19
N ASP A 153 3.34 -1.46 -0.99
CA ASP A 153 3.12 -0.02 -0.82
C ASP A 153 4.19 0.82 -1.52
N TYR A 154 5.45 0.47 -1.28
CA TYR A 154 6.60 1.20 -1.77
C TYR A 154 6.68 1.13 -3.30
N TRP A 155 6.71 -0.07 -3.88
CA TRP A 155 6.72 -0.28 -5.33
C TRP A 155 5.46 0.29 -6.00
N GLY A 156 4.30 0.08 -5.38
CA GLY A 156 3.01 0.58 -5.85
C GLY A 156 3.04 2.09 -6.04
N THR A 157 3.74 2.82 -5.17
CA THR A 157 3.88 4.27 -5.31
C THR A 157 4.99 4.66 -6.29
N MET A 158 6.23 4.18 -6.09
CA MET A 158 7.39 4.68 -6.85
C MET A 158 7.39 4.23 -8.33
N LYS A 159 6.79 3.08 -8.64
CA LYS A 159 6.72 2.53 -10.01
C LYS A 159 5.32 2.67 -10.57
N CYS A 160 4.34 2.03 -9.92
CA CYS A 160 3.01 1.89 -10.51
C CYS A 160 2.26 3.21 -10.59
N LEU A 161 2.16 3.93 -9.48
CA LEU A 161 1.42 5.19 -9.42
C LEU A 161 2.13 6.29 -10.24
N ARG A 162 3.47 6.32 -10.22
CA ARG A 162 4.27 7.23 -11.07
C ARG A 162 3.94 7.03 -12.55
N HIS A 163 3.92 5.80 -13.05
CA HIS A 163 3.52 5.50 -14.43
C HIS A 163 2.04 5.80 -14.68
N TYR A 164 1.18 5.53 -13.71
CA TYR A 164 -0.24 5.87 -13.78
C TYR A 164 -0.47 7.39 -13.92
N PHE A 165 0.39 8.24 -13.37
CA PHE A 165 0.27 9.69 -13.52
C PHE A 165 0.87 10.24 -14.80
N GLU A 166 1.71 9.48 -15.51
CA GLU A 166 2.23 9.89 -16.81
C GLU A 166 1.10 10.18 -17.82
N GLY A 167 1.35 11.19 -18.66
CA GLY A 167 0.41 11.67 -19.68
C GLY A 167 -0.79 12.44 -19.12
N SER A 168 -0.93 12.57 -17.79
CA SER A 168 -1.93 13.44 -17.17
C SER A 168 -1.43 14.88 -17.11
N ASN A 169 -2.32 15.87 -17.02
CA ASN A 169 -1.92 17.24 -16.70
C ASN A 169 -1.78 17.40 -15.18
N ASN A 170 -0.68 16.89 -14.61
CA ASN A 170 -0.49 16.85 -13.15
C ASN A 170 -0.45 18.25 -12.54
N LEU A 171 0.13 19.23 -13.24
CA LEU A 171 0.13 20.63 -12.81
C LEU A 171 -1.29 21.17 -12.62
N SER A 172 -2.19 20.92 -13.57
CA SER A 172 -3.59 21.36 -13.47
C SER A 172 -4.35 20.62 -12.37
N ILE A 173 -4.07 19.32 -12.17
CA ILE A 173 -4.72 18.51 -11.13
C ILE A 173 -4.31 19.01 -9.74
N MET A 174 -3.03 19.34 -9.56
CA MET A 174 -2.47 19.76 -8.28
C MET A 174 -2.67 21.24 -7.97
N GLN A 175 -3.08 22.08 -8.93
CA GLN A 175 -3.15 23.54 -8.80
C GLN A 175 -3.94 24.04 -7.58
N ASN A 176 -5.01 23.33 -7.19
CA ASN A 176 -5.88 23.71 -6.08
C ASN A 176 -5.75 22.80 -4.85
N ILE A 177 -4.80 21.86 -4.88
CA ILE A 177 -4.55 20.97 -3.75
C ILE A 177 -3.61 21.68 -2.79
N GLN A 178 -4.02 21.79 -1.52
CA GLN A 178 -3.15 22.30 -0.47
C GLN A 178 -2.12 21.22 -0.11
N ILE A 179 -0.87 21.46 -0.50
CA ILE A 179 0.24 20.55 -0.24
C ILE A 179 1.08 21.14 0.91
N PRO A 180 1.42 20.34 1.93
CA PRO A 180 2.34 20.79 2.99
C PRO A 180 3.69 21.22 2.41
N ILE A 181 4.22 22.34 2.91
CA ILE A 181 5.45 22.96 2.34
C ILE A 181 6.66 22.02 2.37
N ASP A 182 6.75 21.13 3.36
CA ASP A 182 7.84 20.15 3.44
C ASP A 182 7.75 19.10 2.32
N VAL A 183 6.55 18.73 1.88
CA VAL A 183 6.34 17.84 0.73
C VAL A 183 6.83 18.54 -0.54
N VAL A 184 6.39 19.78 -0.77
CA VAL A 184 6.82 20.61 -1.91
C VAL A 184 8.35 20.71 -1.95
N ASN A 185 8.96 21.10 -0.83
CA ASN A 185 10.41 21.29 -0.74
C ASN A 185 11.20 20.00 -1.03
N LYS A 186 10.75 18.85 -0.51
CA LYS A 186 11.43 17.56 -0.78
C LYS A 186 11.23 17.09 -2.22
N CYS A 187 10.03 17.26 -2.79
CA CYS A 187 9.79 16.93 -4.19
C CYS A 187 10.68 17.78 -5.13
N GLN A 188 10.82 19.08 -4.86
CA GLN A 188 11.72 19.98 -5.61
C GLN A 188 13.21 19.69 -5.38
N MET A 189 13.56 19.10 -4.23
CA MET A 189 14.92 18.66 -3.96
C MET A 189 15.32 17.50 -4.89
N VAL A 190 14.44 16.52 -5.04
CA VAL A 190 14.66 15.31 -5.86
C VAL A 190 14.46 15.60 -7.35
N TYR A 191 13.31 16.14 -7.73
CA TYR A 191 12.93 16.33 -9.13
C TYR A 191 13.14 17.78 -9.57
N LYS A 192 13.47 17.97 -10.85
CA LYS A 192 13.70 19.30 -11.45
C LYS A 192 12.66 19.66 -12.50
N ASN A 193 12.05 18.66 -13.13
CA ASN A 193 10.97 18.86 -14.08
C ASN A 193 9.67 19.17 -13.32
N ALA A 194 8.91 20.17 -13.77
CA ALA A 194 7.70 20.62 -13.11
C ALA A 194 6.60 19.53 -13.06
N ASP A 195 6.48 18.71 -14.10
CA ASP A 195 5.53 17.59 -14.10
C ASP A 195 5.98 16.48 -13.15
N GLU A 196 7.28 16.16 -13.07
CA GLU A 196 7.79 15.19 -12.10
C GLU A 196 7.63 15.66 -10.65
N ILE A 197 7.83 16.95 -10.39
CA ILE A 197 7.55 17.56 -9.08
C ILE A 197 6.05 17.39 -8.75
N ALA A 198 5.15 17.70 -9.69
CA ALA A 198 3.73 17.53 -9.50
C ALA A 198 3.32 16.07 -9.30
N ILE A 199 3.98 15.11 -9.98
CA ILE A 199 3.77 13.67 -9.79
C ILE A 199 4.21 13.22 -8.39
N CYS A 200 5.34 13.73 -7.89
CA CYS A 200 5.83 13.46 -6.53
C CYS A 200 4.82 13.98 -5.49
N GLU A 201 4.38 15.23 -5.62
CA GLU A 201 3.40 15.86 -4.73
C GLU A 201 2.06 15.11 -4.78
N ARG A 202 1.58 14.76 -5.98
CA ARG A 202 0.35 13.99 -6.18
C ARG A 202 0.41 12.61 -5.55
N SER A 203 1.53 11.91 -5.71
CA SER A 203 1.78 10.59 -5.09
C SER A 203 1.78 10.68 -3.56
N ALA A 204 2.44 11.70 -3.00
CA ALA A 204 2.42 11.94 -1.55
C ALA A 204 0.99 12.20 -1.04
N MET A 205 0.20 13.01 -1.75
CA MET A 205 -1.18 13.31 -1.38
C MET A 205 -2.13 12.10 -1.54
N ALA A 206 -1.90 11.24 -2.53
CA ALA A 206 -2.58 9.94 -2.66
C ALA A 206 -2.28 9.05 -1.45
N GLY A 207 -1.01 8.99 -1.04
CA GLY A 207 -0.56 8.30 0.17
C GLY A 207 -1.21 8.86 1.44
N LEU A 208 -1.40 10.18 1.54
CA LEU A 208 -2.08 10.80 2.70
C LEU A 208 -3.56 10.42 2.77
N ALA A 209 -4.27 10.46 1.64
CA ALA A 209 -5.67 10.02 1.58
C ALA A 209 -5.79 8.54 2.02
N LEU A 210 -4.88 7.69 1.55
CA LEU A 210 -4.85 6.28 1.91
C LEU A 210 -4.47 6.06 3.39
N GLY A 211 -3.50 6.81 3.92
CA GLY A 211 -3.16 6.80 5.33
C GLY A 211 -4.35 7.21 6.22
N ARG A 212 -5.14 8.21 5.81
CA ARG A 212 -6.36 8.63 6.54
C ARG A 212 -7.44 7.57 6.51
N LEU A 213 -7.66 6.94 5.36
CA LEU A 213 -8.56 5.78 5.21
C LEU A 213 -8.19 4.67 6.20
N LEU A 214 -6.92 4.26 6.22
CA LEU A 214 -6.42 3.21 7.12
C LEU A 214 -6.52 3.60 8.61
N ASN A 215 -6.27 4.89 8.91
CA ASN A 215 -6.42 5.44 10.26
C ASN A 215 -7.88 5.41 10.74
N ALA A 216 -8.83 5.71 9.86
CA ALA A 216 -10.26 5.67 10.15
C ALA A 216 -10.74 4.24 10.42
N ILE A 217 -10.24 3.26 9.67
CA ILE A 217 -10.65 1.85 9.77
C ILE A 217 -10.10 1.20 11.05
N THR A 218 -8.84 1.48 11.39
CA THR A 218 -8.22 0.99 12.63
C THR A 218 -8.67 1.75 13.88
N GLN A 219 -9.50 2.79 13.73
CA GLN A 219 -9.95 3.68 14.81
C GLN A 219 -8.79 4.27 15.62
N ALA A 220 -7.65 4.50 14.94
CA ALA A 220 -6.48 5.07 15.57
C ALA A 220 -6.76 6.53 15.98
N THR A 221 -6.33 6.91 17.19
CA THR A 221 -6.65 8.22 17.79
C THR A 221 -5.78 9.35 17.26
N SER A 222 -4.63 9.03 16.69
CA SER A 222 -3.68 10.00 16.14
C SER A 222 -3.81 10.05 14.63
N GLN A 223 -4.06 11.24 14.07
CA GLN A 223 -4.10 11.42 12.62
C GLN A 223 -2.72 11.20 12.01
N VAL A 224 -2.70 10.58 10.84
CA VAL A 224 -1.47 10.44 10.05
C VAL A 224 -1.00 11.81 9.55
N SER A 225 0.32 12.00 9.47
CA SER A 225 0.92 13.26 9.04
C SER A 225 2.33 13.08 8.49
N PHE A 226 2.71 13.87 7.50
CA PHE A 226 4.07 13.87 6.94
C PHE A 226 5.14 14.37 7.91
N VAL A 227 4.76 15.15 8.94
CA VAL A 227 5.71 15.76 9.89
C VAL A 227 5.90 14.96 11.18
N THR A 228 5.12 13.90 11.37
CA THR A 228 5.25 12.99 12.52
C THR A 228 5.44 11.55 12.05
N PRO A 229 6.58 11.24 11.38
CA PRO A 229 6.85 9.90 10.90
C PRO A 229 6.96 8.91 12.06
N ASP A 230 6.63 7.64 11.78
CA ASP A 230 6.80 6.52 12.69
C ASP A 230 8.30 6.29 12.93
N LYS A 231 8.70 6.31 14.22
CA LYS A 231 10.09 6.16 14.67
C LYS A 231 10.45 4.72 15.01
N THR A 232 9.51 3.79 14.84
CA THR A 232 9.75 2.37 15.08
C THR A 232 10.88 1.87 14.18
N ILE A 233 11.76 1.04 14.74
CA ILE A 233 12.81 0.36 14.02
C ILE A 233 12.61 -1.12 14.26
N VAL A 234 12.25 -1.85 13.20
CA VAL A 234 12.00 -3.28 13.32
C VAL A 234 13.31 -4.08 13.46
N ALA A 235 13.26 -5.17 14.22
CA ALA A 235 14.38 -6.12 14.33
C ALA A 235 14.51 -6.99 13.06
N HIS A 236 13.37 -7.28 12.43
CA HIS A 236 13.22 -8.06 11.20
C HIS A 236 12.16 -7.39 10.31
N THR A 237 12.24 -7.59 9.00
CA THR A 237 11.20 -7.09 8.08
C THR A 237 9.83 -7.59 8.52
N PHE A 238 8.86 -6.68 8.62
CA PHE A 238 7.52 -6.94 9.10
C PHE A 238 6.62 -7.36 7.94
N ASP A 239 6.22 -8.62 7.89
CA ASP A 239 5.44 -9.21 6.79
C ASP A 239 3.93 -8.90 6.83
N ALA A 240 3.46 -8.37 7.96
CA ALA A 240 2.08 -7.99 8.20
C ALA A 240 1.77 -6.53 7.82
N HIS A 241 0.51 -6.10 7.96
CA HIS A 241 0.07 -4.74 7.68
C HIS A 241 0.71 -3.72 8.63
N PRO A 242 1.57 -2.80 8.14
CA PRO A 242 2.11 -1.75 8.98
C PRO A 242 1.00 -0.79 9.42
N GLN A 243 1.20 -0.12 10.56
CA GLN A 243 0.30 0.92 11.04
C GLN A 243 0.12 2.04 10.01
N ALA A 244 -1.02 2.72 10.02
CA ALA A 244 -1.39 3.73 9.02
C ALA A 244 -0.32 4.82 8.82
N GLN A 245 0.34 5.27 9.89
CA GLN A 245 1.44 6.24 9.79
C GLN A 245 2.65 5.66 9.06
N CYS A 246 3.06 4.44 9.39
CA CYS A 246 4.18 3.76 8.73
C CYS A 246 3.91 3.52 7.23
N ARG A 247 2.65 3.26 6.86
CA ARG A 247 2.23 3.17 5.45
C ARG A 247 2.29 4.52 4.75
N LEU A 248 1.81 5.61 5.38
CA LEU A 248 2.00 6.97 4.87
C LEU A 248 3.48 7.31 4.66
N ASP A 249 4.34 6.99 5.62
CA ASP A 249 5.77 7.21 5.51
C ASP A 249 6.35 6.43 4.33
N THR A 250 5.82 5.24 4.06
CA THR A 250 6.25 4.40 2.93
C THR A 250 5.86 5.00 1.60
N TYR A 251 4.60 5.42 1.43
CA TYR A 251 4.14 6.12 0.23
C TYR A 251 4.91 7.41 -0.01
N TYR A 252 5.10 8.21 1.04
CA TYR A 252 5.80 9.48 0.92
C TYR A 252 7.27 9.28 0.53
N GLN A 253 7.97 8.35 1.18
CA GLN A 253 9.35 8.05 0.81
C GLN A 253 9.42 7.46 -0.61
N ALA A 254 8.52 6.56 -0.99
CA ALA A 254 8.48 6.04 -2.35
C ALA A 254 8.29 7.14 -3.41
N SER A 255 7.47 8.17 -3.12
CA SER A 255 7.28 9.32 -4.00
C SER A 255 8.55 10.16 -4.22
N LEU A 256 9.53 10.02 -3.33
CA LEU A 256 10.82 10.71 -3.38
C LEU A 256 11.94 9.84 -3.98
N CYS A 257 11.62 8.63 -4.46
CA CYS A 257 12.60 7.78 -5.10
C CYS A 257 12.68 8.03 -6.61
N ASP A 258 13.84 8.44 -7.10
CA ASP A 258 14.02 8.94 -8.46
C ASP A 258 14.18 7.83 -9.53
N HIS A 259 14.47 6.59 -9.12
CA HIS A 259 14.48 5.42 -10.00
C HIS A 259 13.20 5.32 -10.87
N GLY A 260 13.40 5.29 -12.19
CA GLY A 260 12.33 5.34 -13.18
C GLY A 260 11.37 4.16 -13.08
N PHE A 261 10.10 4.39 -13.42
CA PHE A 261 9.04 3.36 -13.33
C PHE A 261 9.30 2.14 -14.25
N ALA A 262 10.10 2.31 -15.30
CA ALA A 262 10.47 1.25 -16.25
C ALA A 262 11.62 0.36 -15.75
N GLU A 263 12.36 0.77 -14.72
CA GLU A 263 13.42 -0.05 -14.12
C GLU A 263 12.81 -1.22 -13.35
N ILE A 264 13.29 -2.43 -13.62
CA ILE A 264 12.76 -3.67 -13.06
C ILE A 264 13.47 -3.99 -11.74
N VAL A 265 12.68 -4.15 -10.67
CA VAL A 265 13.16 -4.57 -9.35
C VAL A 265 13.54 -6.05 -9.33
N SER A 266 14.45 -6.43 -8.44
CA SER A 266 14.87 -7.82 -8.29
C SER A 266 13.91 -8.61 -7.39
N GLN A 267 13.71 -9.89 -7.72
CA GLN A 267 12.90 -10.83 -6.94
C GLN A 267 13.65 -11.41 -5.72
N THR A 268 14.96 -11.18 -5.64
CA THR A 268 15.84 -11.75 -4.62
C THR A 268 16.72 -10.73 -3.92
N ASP A 269 17.03 -9.61 -4.58
CA ASP A 269 17.82 -8.52 -4.01
C ASP A 269 16.93 -7.30 -3.79
N ALA A 270 16.72 -6.95 -2.53
CA ALA A 270 15.88 -5.83 -2.16
C ALA A 270 16.48 -4.47 -2.61
N ASN A 271 17.71 -4.38 -3.11
CA ASN A 271 18.40 -3.11 -3.37
C ASN A 271 18.51 -2.75 -4.86
N ILE A 272 17.90 -3.51 -5.77
CA ILE A 272 17.98 -3.27 -7.22
C ILE A 272 16.80 -2.43 -7.70
N ALA A 273 17.09 -1.38 -8.49
CA ALA A 273 16.12 -0.47 -9.10
C ALA A 273 15.18 0.25 -8.10
N VAL A 274 15.68 0.46 -6.88
CA VAL A 274 15.02 1.13 -5.76
C VAL A 274 16.03 1.95 -4.98
N CYS A 275 15.56 3.01 -4.33
CA CYS A 275 16.36 3.75 -3.36
C CYS A 275 16.65 2.86 -2.14
N SER A 276 17.93 2.77 -1.76
CA SER A 276 18.40 1.93 -0.68
C SER A 276 19.53 2.58 0.13
N LEU A 277 19.38 2.50 1.46
CA LEU A 277 20.43 2.84 2.42
C LEU A 277 21.72 2.05 2.17
N ARG A 278 21.63 0.81 1.66
CA ARG A 278 22.82 0.01 1.30
C ARG A 278 23.54 0.54 0.08
N ASN A 279 22.83 1.18 -0.83
CA ASN A 279 23.40 1.82 -2.02
C ASN A 279 23.89 3.25 -1.73
N GLY A 280 23.67 3.75 -0.51
CA GLY A 280 24.07 5.08 -0.08
C GLY A 280 23.01 6.17 -0.25
N ASP A 281 21.80 5.80 -0.69
CA ASP A 281 20.71 6.76 -0.88
C ASP A 281 20.30 7.39 0.45
N GLN A 282 20.14 8.71 0.46
CA GLN A 282 19.79 9.47 1.67
C GLN A 282 18.30 9.82 1.73
N ILE A 283 17.60 9.69 0.60
CA ILE A 283 16.18 10.03 0.45
C ILE A 283 15.49 8.92 -0.33
N GLY A 284 14.17 8.86 -0.19
CA GLY A 284 13.36 7.88 -0.89
C GLY A 284 13.41 6.47 -0.31
N ASN A 285 14.16 6.23 0.76
CA ASN A 285 14.32 4.89 1.33
C ASN A 285 13.06 4.35 1.99
N ARG A 286 12.85 3.03 1.88
CA ARG A 286 11.83 2.27 2.63
C ARG A 286 11.95 2.52 4.15
N PRO A 287 10.85 2.89 4.83
CA PRO A 287 10.88 3.18 6.27
C PRO A 287 11.30 1.99 7.15
N LEU A 288 12.01 2.29 8.23
CA LEU A 288 12.46 1.30 9.21
C LEU A 288 11.35 0.78 10.13
N CYS A 289 10.17 1.39 10.09
CA CYS A 289 8.99 0.95 10.84
C CYS A 289 8.41 -0.37 10.31
N TRP A 290 8.83 -0.82 9.12
CA TRP A 290 8.52 -2.16 8.59
C TRP A 290 9.70 -2.85 7.91
N PHE A 291 10.66 -2.11 7.33
CA PHE A 291 11.76 -2.70 6.57
C PHE A 291 13.03 -2.84 7.41
N LYS A 292 13.67 -4.02 7.34
CA LYS A 292 15.03 -4.23 7.85
C LYS A 292 16.03 -4.26 6.69
N PRO A 293 16.84 -3.19 6.48
CA PRO A 293 17.78 -3.09 5.37
C PRO A 293 18.86 -4.18 5.35
#